data_AF-A0AA37MFW9-F1
#
_entry.id   AF-A0AA37MFW9-F1
#
_cell.length_a   1.000
_cell.length_b   1.000
_cell.length_c   1.000
_cell.angle_alpha   90.00
_cell.angle_beta   90.00
_cell.angle_gamma   90.00
#
_symmetry.space_group_name_H-M   'P 1'
#
loop_
_entity.id
_entity.type
_entity.pdbx_description
1 polymer ?
#
loop_
_entity_poly.entity_id
_entity_poly.type
_entity_poly.pdbx_seq_one_letter_code
_entity_poly.pdbx_strand_id
1 'polypeptide(L)'
;MKRIRGPPNGDAPWTPPTTSTPSQPRIQAAWESGRICSLVGRGCRARIVRIGRLVTAGRLDPAAGLRLAIETEALAFCLAPLPPEPPTP
;
A
#
# COMPACT_ATOMS: atom_id res chain seq x y z
N MET A 1 22.89 13.61 -30.98
CA MET A 1 21.82 14.51 -30.49
C MET A 1 20.46 13.93 -30.88
N LYS A 2 19.70 13.33 -29.95
CA LYS A 2 18.31 12.89 -30.18
C LYS A 2 17.40 13.75 -29.29
N ARG A 3 16.50 14.53 -29.92
CA ARG A 3 15.48 15.33 -29.23
C ARG A 3 14.45 14.38 -28.60
N ILE A 4 14.30 14.45 -27.28
CA ILE A 4 13.18 13.82 -26.58
C ILE A 4 11.95 14.67 -26.90
N ARG A 5 10.94 14.06 -27.53
CA ARG A 5 9.67 14.69 -27.86
C ARG A 5 8.93 14.92 -26.55
N GLY A 6 8.72 16.18 -26.17
CA GLY A 6 7.91 16.55 -25.01
C GLY A 6 6.44 16.17 -25.21
N PRO A 7 5.67 16.00 -24.13
CA PRO A 7 4.23 15.72 -24.21
C PRO A 7 3.49 16.90 -24.85
N PRO A 8 2.44 16.66 -25.67
CA PRO A 8 1.66 17.73 -26.27
C PRO A 8 0.68 18.31 -25.24
N ASN A 9 0.80 19.62 -25.03
CA ASN A 9 -0.21 20.59 -24.56
C ASN A 9 -1.19 20.18 -23.43
N GLY A 10 -1.07 20.89 -22.30
CA GLY A 10 -2.25 21.46 -21.63
C GLY A 10 -2.56 21.03 -20.20
N ASP A 11 -1.74 20.17 -19.58
CA ASP A 11 -2.11 19.58 -18.29
C ASP A 11 -1.69 20.47 -17.11
N ALA A 12 -2.66 20.71 -16.22
CA ALA A 12 -2.48 21.31 -14.90
C ALA A 12 -1.23 20.73 -14.19
N PRO A 13 -0.57 21.50 -13.30
CA PRO A 13 0.58 21.02 -12.56
C PRO A 13 0.24 19.69 -11.90
N TRP A 14 1.03 18.65 -12.20
CA TRP A 14 0.91 17.35 -11.56
C TRP A 14 0.97 17.54 -10.04
N THR A 15 -0.18 17.40 -9.39
CA THR A 15 -0.28 17.40 -7.94
C THR A 15 -0.11 15.97 -7.45
N PRO A 16 0.91 15.68 -6.62
CA PRO A 16 1.04 14.35 -6.03
C PRO A 16 -0.21 14.06 -5.19
N PRO A 17 -0.79 12.86 -5.27
CA PRO A 17 -1.93 12.51 -4.41
C PRO A 17 -1.50 12.62 -2.94
N THR A 18 -2.10 13.55 -2.21
CA THR A 18 -1.82 13.83 -0.79
C THR A 18 -2.45 12.80 0.17
N THR A 19 -2.87 11.65 -0.33
CA THR A 19 -3.66 10.69 0.44
C THR A 19 -2.97 9.32 0.48
N SER A 20 -2.77 8.85 1.70
CA SER A 20 -2.39 7.48 2.04
C SER A 20 -3.00 6.46 1.08
N THR A 21 -2.18 5.57 0.53
CA THR A 21 -2.62 4.45 -0.30
C THR A 21 -3.81 3.74 0.37
N PRO A 22 -4.93 3.47 -0.33
CA PRO A 22 -6.18 3.00 0.28
C PRO A 22 -6.08 1.65 1.00
N SER A 23 -4.95 0.93 0.86
CA SER A 23 -4.66 -0.34 1.52
C SER A 23 -4.21 -0.21 2.97
N GLN A 24 -3.67 0.93 3.42
CA GLN A 24 -3.17 1.07 4.80
C GLN A 24 -4.27 0.99 5.88
N PRO A 25 -5.43 1.66 5.73
CA PRO A 25 -6.51 1.57 6.71
C PRO A 25 -7.13 0.16 6.79
N ARG A 26 -7.13 -0.56 5.66
CA ARG A 26 -7.71 -1.91 5.57
C ARG A 26 -6.89 -2.94 6.35
N ILE A 27 -5.56 -2.87 6.26
CA ILE A 27 -4.65 -3.76 7.02
C ILE A 27 -4.75 -3.51 8.52
N GLN A 28 -4.89 -2.25 8.94
CA GLN A 28 -5.08 -1.88 10.33
C GLN A 28 -6.36 -2.52 10.90
N ALA A 29 -7.51 -2.28 10.26
CA ALA A 29 -8.80 -2.83 10.68
C ALA A 29 -8.81 -4.37 10.67
N ALA A 30 -8.10 -4.99 9.72
CA ALA A 30 -7.99 -6.44 9.64
C ALA A 30 -7.20 -7.04 10.81
N TRP A 31 -6.14 -6.38 11.30
CA TRP A 31 -5.49 -6.88 12.52
C TRP A 31 -6.37 -6.66 13.75
N GLU A 32 -7.11 -5.55 13.80
CA GLU A 32 -7.84 -5.11 15.00
C GLU A 32 -9.02 -6.04 15.28
N SER A 33 -9.58 -6.59 14.21
CA SER A 33 -10.62 -7.62 14.25
C SER A 33 -10.07 -9.06 14.39
N GLY A 34 -8.74 -9.24 14.46
CA GLY A 34 -8.11 -10.56 14.51
C GLY A 34 -8.15 -11.33 13.19
N ARG A 35 -8.60 -10.70 12.08
CA ARG A 35 -8.67 -11.31 10.75
C ARG A 35 -7.29 -11.67 10.21
N ILE A 36 -6.26 -10.91 10.58
CA ILE A 36 -4.86 -11.19 10.24
C ILE A 36 -3.98 -11.10 11.50
N CYS A 37 -2.86 -11.82 11.51
CA CYS A 37 -1.86 -11.73 12.57
C CYS A 37 -1.34 -10.28 12.70
N SER A 38 -1.31 -9.76 13.94
CA SER A 38 -0.90 -8.37 14.20
C SER A 38 0.55 -8.06 13.79
N LEU A 39 1.45 -9.03 13.91
CA LEU A 39 2.85 -8.89 13.47
C LEU A 39 2.95 -8.75 11.95
N VAL A 40 2.22 -9.59 11.21
CA VAL A 40 2.17 -9.55 9.74
C VAL A 40 1.55 -8.24 9.26
N GLY A 41 0.43 -7.83 9.86
CA GLY A 41 -0.24 -6.58 9.53
C GLY A 41 0.66 -5.35 9.74
N ARG A 42 1.40 -5.27 10.85
CA ARG A 42 2.38 -4.19 11.10
C ARG A 42 3.48 -4.13 10.05
N GLY A 43 4.08 -5.28 9.72
CA GLY A 43 5.11 -5.36 8.69
C GLY A 43 4.60 -4.92 7.31
N CYS A 44 3.43 -5.42 6.91
CA CYS A 44 2.82 -5.09 5.61
C CYS A 44 2.43 -3.61 5.52
N ARG A 45 1.85 -3.04 6.58
CA ARG A 45 1.54 -1.60 6.64
C ARG A 45 2.81 -0.75 6.52
N ALA A 46 3.87 -1.07 7.27
CA ALA A 46 5.14 -0.34 7.19
C ALA A 46 5.75 -0.39 5.78
N ARG A 47 5.66 -1.55 5.11
CA ARG A 47 6.10 -1.72 3.72
C ARG A 47 5.31 -0.85 2.75
N ILE A 48 3.99 -0.78 2.86
CA ILE A 48 3.15 0.08 2.00
C ILE A 48 3.48 1.57 2.21
N VAL A 49 3.68 2.00 3.46
CA VAL A 49 4.15 3.37 3.75
C VAL A 49 5.49 3.64 3.07
N ARG A 50 6.43 2.69 3.13
CA ARG A 50 7.74 2.83 2.48
C ARG A 50 7.62 2.91 0.96
N ILE A 51 6.74 2.13 0.35
CA ILE A 51 6.42 2.17 -1.09
C ILE A 51 5.91 3.56 -1.46
N GLY A 52 4.92 4.09 -0.74
CA GLY A 52 4.41 5.45 -0.96
C GLY A 52 5.51 6.50 -0.90
N ARG A 53 6.40 6.43 0.11
CA ARG A 53 7.56 7.33 0.23
C ARG A 53 8.53 7.22 -0.96
N LEU A 54 8.73 6.03 -1.53
CA LEU A 54 9.57 5.85 -2.73
C LEU A 54 8.94 6.46 -3.98
N VAL A 55 7.63 6.30 -4.14
CA VAL A 55 6.86 6.90 -5.25
C VAL A 55 6.91 8.42 -5.16
N THR A 56 6.62 9.00 -3.99
CA THR A 56 6.69 10.46 -3.78
C THR A 56 8.07 11.03 -4.05
N ALA A 57 9.13 10.26 -3.74
CA ALA A 57 10.51 10.67 -4.01
C ALA A 57 10.96 10.46 -5.48
N GLY A 58 10.07 10.00 -6.37
CA GLY A 58 10.41 9.70 -7.78
C GLY A 58 11.36 8.51 -7.94
N ARG A 59 11.56 7.70 -6.89
CA ARG A 59 12.46 6.55 -6.87
C ARG A 59 11.78 5.24 -7.27
N LEU A 60 10.46 5.28 -7.46
CA LEU A 60 9.64 4.17 -7.86
C LEU A 60 8.51 4.71 -8.74
N ASP A 61 8.32 4.09 -9.91
CA ASP A 61 7.20 4.41 -10.78
C ASP A 61 5.86 4.23 -10.04
N PRO A 62 4.87 5.15 -10.17
CA PRO A 62 3.59 5.05 -9.46
C PRO A 62 2.82 3.75 -9.73
N ALA A 63 2.81 3.25 -10.97
CA ALA A 63 2.10 2.02 -11.31
C ALA A 63 2.79 0.79 -10.71
N ALA A 64 4.13 0.77 -10.72
CA ALA A 64 4.91 -0.23 -10.00
C ALA A 64 4.66 -0.15 -8.47
N GLY A 65 4.57 1.06 -7.91
CA GLY A 65 4.24 1.27 -6.50
C GLY A 65 2.87 0.72 -6.13
N LEU A 66 1.85 0.96 -6.96
CA LEU A 66 0.51 0.39 -6.75
C LEU A 66 0.54 -1.13 -6.77
N ARG A 67 1.22 -1.75 -7.75
CA ARG A 67 1.37 -3.21 -7.81
C ARG A 67 2.02 -3.78 -6.56
N LEU A 68 3.13 -3.19 -6.11
CA LEU A 68 3.84 -3.65 -4.90
C LEU A 68 2.99 -3.49 -3.64
N ALA A 69 2.15 -2.46 -3.57
CA ALA A 69 1.21 -2.28 -2.46
C ALA A 69 0.13 -3.38 -2.46
N ILE A 70 -0.41 -3.74 -3.64
CA ILE A 70 -1.38 -4.84 -3.80
C ILE A 70 -0.76 -6.18 -3.42
N GLU A 71 0.46 -6.47 -3.88
CA GLU A 71 1.17 -7.71 -3.50
C GLU A 71 1.42 -7.78 -1.98
N THR A 72 1.73 -6.64 -1.36
CA THR A 72 1.92 -6.55 0.09
C THR A 72 0.62 -6.76 0.85
N GLU A 73 -0.50 -6.25 0.35
CA GLU A 73 -1.82 -6.49 0.91
C GLU A 73 -2.20 -7.97 0.76
N ALA A 74 -2.00 -8.57 -0.42
CA ALA A 74 -2.24 -10.00 -0.65
C ALA A 74 -1.47 -10.87 0.35
N LEU A 75 -0.19 -10.57 0.61
CA LEU A 75 0.60 -11.26 1.63
C LEU A 75 -0.04 -11.18 3.03
N ALA A 76 -0.56 -10.02 3.41
CA ALA A 76 -1.21 -9.84 4.71
C ALA A 76 -2.45 -10.75 4.86
N PHE A 77 -3.14 -11.05 3.74
CA PHE A 77 -4.34 -11.87 3.69
C PHE A 77 -4.10 -13.31 3.21
N CYS A 78 -2.85 -13.75 3.03
CA CYS A 78 -2.54 -15.11 2.55
C CYS A 78 -2.94 -16.21 3.54
N LEU A 79 -3.03 -15.90 4.84
CA LEU A 79 -3.40 -16.87 5.86
C LEU A 79 -4.91 -16.82 6.12
N ALA A 80 -5.51 -18.00 6.26
CA ALA A 80 -6.88 -18.12 6.74
C ALA A 80 -7.00 -17.52 8.16
N PRO A 81 -8.17 -16.94 8.50
CA PRO A 81 -8.41 -16.45 9.86
C PRO A 81 -8.34 -17.61 10.86
N LEU A 82 -7.94 -17.33 12.09
CA LEU A 82 -8.10 -18.28 13.18
C LEU A 82 -9.55 -18.26 13.69
N PRO A 83 -10.05 -19.37 14.27
CA PRO A 83 -11.32 -19.36 14.99
C PRO A 83 -11.32 -18.30 16.10
N PRO A 84 -12.48 -17.70 16.44
CA PRO A 84 -12.56 -16.78 17.56
C PRO A 84 -12.18 -17.50 18.87
N GLU A 85 -11.50 -16.78 19.76
CA GLU A 85 -11.20 -17.30 21.10
C GLU A 85 -12.51 -17.48 21.90
N PRO A 86 -12.66 -18.57 22.68
CA PRO A 86 -13.80 -18.72 23.57
C PRO A 86 -13.84 -17.55 24.56
N PRO A 87 -15.03 -17.10 25.00
CA PRO A 87 -15.10 -16.10 26.06
C PRO A 87 -14.35 -16.61 27.30
N THR A 88 -13.44 -15.80 27.84
CA THR A 88 -12.83 -16.06 29.14
C THR A 88 -13.92 -16.09 30.22
N PRO A 89 -13.90 -17.08 31.14
CA PRO A 89 -14.90 -17.22 32.20
C PRO A 89 -14.92 -16.04 33.18
#